data_AF-X1ASN5-F1
#
_entry.id   AF-X1ASN5-F1
#
_cell.length_a   1.000
_cell.length_b   1.000
_cell.length_c   1.000
_cell.angle_alpha   90.00
_cell.angle_beta   90.00
_cell.angle_gamma   90.00
#
_symmetry.space_group_name_H-M   'P 1'
#
loop_
_entity.id
_entity.type
_entity.pdbx_description
1 polymer ?
#
loop_
_entity_poly.entity_id
_entity_poly.type
_entity_poly.pdbx_seq_one_letter_code
_entity_poly.pdbx_strand_id
1 'polypeptide(L)'
;MMDTFLLSLTVLSAGGLFSLLTYRQFSLMKAGYIAITAAGCLIGLYAIVEPLQEAVVVTFSVPWLHIFSLSFTLDSLSAFFLIPIFTVCPLAVLYSFHYMDKEDQRGRIGVNFFFFTCLLF
;
A
#
# COMPACT_ATOMS: atom_id res chain seq x y z
N MET A 1 15.15 -4.11 6.78
CA MET A 1 14.97 -3.08 5.74
C MET A 1 14.13 -3.59 4.58
N MET A 2 14.66 -4.50 3.75
CA MET A 2 13.87 -5.10 2.67
C MET A 2 12.66 -5.86 3.22
N ASP A 3 12.81 -6.59 4.32
CA ASP A 3 11.68 -7.26 4.99
C ASP A 3 10.62 -6.27 5.48
N THR A 4 11.03 -5.07 5.88
CA THR A 4 10.14 -4.00 6.35
C THR A 4 9.36 -3.38 5.17
N PHE A 5 10.02 -3.21 4.03
CA PHE A 5 9.37 -2.79 2.79
C PHE A 5 8.41 -3.87 2.25
N LEU A 6 8.81 -5.15 2.29
CA LEU A 6 7.90 -6.25 1.96
C LEU A 6 6.74 -6.34 2.97
N LEU A 7 6.98 -6.01 4.23
CA LEU A 7 5.94 -5.92 5.25
C LEU A 7 4.95 -4.80 4.92
N SER A 8 5.40 -3.60 4.54
CA SER A 8 4.46 -2.55 4.11
C SER A 8 3.62 -2.98 2.90
N LEU A 9 4.24 -3.67 1.94
CA LEU A 9 3.57 -4.25 0.76
C LEU A 9 2.48 -5.27 1.15
N THR A 10 2.80 -6.18 2.07
CA THR A 10 1.85 -7.19 2.56
C THR A 10 0.72 -6.58 3.38
N VAL A 11 1.01 -5.53 4.17
CA VAL A 11 -0.02 -4.78 4.91
C VAL A 11 -0.94 -4.02 3.95
N LEU A 12 -0.41 -3.34 2.94
CA LEU A 12 -1.21 -2.64 1.93
C LEU A 12 -2.11 -3.60 1.17
N SER A 13 -1.58 -4.73 0.71
CA SER A 13 -2.35 -5.74 0.00
C SER A 13 -3.42 -6.37 0.89
N ALA A 14 -3.11 -6.63 2.17
CA ALA A 14 -4.10 -7.06 3.14
C ALA A 14 -5.23 -6.03 3.31
N GLY A 15 -4.93 -4.72 3.28
CA GLY A 15 -5.94 -3.66 3.30
C GLY A 15 -6.89 -3.73 2.11
N GLY A 16 -6.36 -3.87 0.89
CA GLY A 16 -7.16 -4.04 -0.32
C GLY A 16 -8.05 -5.29 -0.28
N LEU A 17 -7.51 -6.45 0.14
CA LEU A 17 -8.30 -7.67 0.31
C LEU A 17 -9.35 -7.54 1.42
N PHE A 18 -8.99 -6.92 2.55
CA PHE A 18 -9.89 -6.68 3.68
C PHE A 18 -11.11 -5.85 3.26
N SER A 19 -10.91 -4.87 2.38
CA SER A 19 -12.00 -4.08 1.81
C SER A 19 -12.97 -4.92 0.98
N LEU A 20 -12.47 -5.94 0.29
CA LEU A 20 -13.27 -6.84 -0.54
C LEU A 20 -14.07 -7.84 0.31
N LEU A 21 -13.46 -8.37 1.37
CA LEU A 21 -14.08 -9.31 2.31
C LEU A 21 -15.16 -8.65 3.18
N THR A 22 -14.93 -7.42 3.62
CA THR A 22 -15.79 -6.72 4.59
C THR A 22 -16.86 -5.86 3.93
N TYR A 23 -17.15 -6.05 2.63
CA TYR A 23 -18.12 -5.25 1.88
C TYR A 23 -19.53 -5.21 2.50
N ARG A 24 -19.90 -6.22 3.30
CA ARG A 24 -21.18 -6.28 4.02
C ARG A 24 -21.27 -5.29 5.19
N GLN A 25 -20.15 -4.94 5.81
CA GLN A 25 -20.07 -4.05 6.98
C GLN A 25 -19.37 -2.73 6.62
N PHE A 26 -20.14 -1.79 6.07
CA PHE A 26 -19.64 -0.55 5.47
C PHE A 26 -18.73 0.28 6.38
N SER A 27 -19.14 0.49 7.63
CA SER A 27 -18.38 1.31 8.58
C SER A 27 -17.02 0.68 8.92
N LEU A 28 -16.99 -0.63 9.16
CA LEU A 28 -15.77 -1.38 9.48
C LEU A 28 -14.84 -1.50 8.26
N MET A 29 -15.41 -1.67 7.06
CA MET A 29 -14.65 -1.69 5.81
C MET A 29 -13.87 -0.38 5.63
N LYS A 30 -14.54 0.77 5.76
CA LYS A 30 -13.90 2.09 5.60
C LYS A 30 -12.84 2.34 6.66
N ALA A 31 -13.19 2.19 7.94
CA ALA A 31 -12.26 2.46 9.04
C ALA A 31 -11.05 1.52 9.00
N GLY A 32 -11.28 0.22 8.76
CA GLY A 32 -10.23 -0.78 8.64
C GLY A 32 -9.32 -0.52 7.44
N TYR A 33 -9.88 -0.23 6.27
CA TYR A 33 -9.10 0.08 5.08
C TYR A 33 -8.20 1.32 5.27
N ILE A 34 -8.72 2.38 5.88
CA ILE A 34 -7.95 3.60 6.19
C ILE A 34 -6.83 3.28 7.17
N ALA A 35 -7.14 2.59 8.26
CA ALA A 35 -6.15 2.25 9.29
C ALA A 35 -5.02 1.37 8.73
N ILE A 36 -5.36 0.34 7.95
CA ILE A 36 -4.39 -0.57 7.34
C ILE A 36 -3.54 0.17 6.29
N THR A 37 -4.17 0.98 5.43
CA THR A 37 -3.43 1.74 4.40
C THR A 37 -2.50 2.76 5.03
N ALA A 38 -2.96 3.49 6.05
CA ALA A 38 -2.13 4.45 6.79
C ALA A 38 -0.96 3.75 7.49
N ALA A 39 -1.20 2.62 8.15
CA ALA A 39 -0.15 1.83 8.78
C ALA A 39 0.87 1.33 7.76
N GLY A 40 0.42 0.77 6.63
CA GLY A 40 1.28 0.32 5.54
C GLY A 40 2.14 1.45 4.96
N CYS A 41 1.56 2.63 4.74
CA CYS A 41 2.28 3.80 4.25
C CYS A 41 3.31 4.33 5.27
N LEU A 42 2.99 4.34 6.56
CA LEU A 42 3.94 4.74 7.62
C LEU A 42 5.11 3.77 7.72
N ILE A 43 4.85 2.46 7.63
CA ILE A 43 5.90 1.43 7.61
C ILE A 43 6.76 1.58 6.35
N GLY A 44 6.14 1.88 5.19
CA GLY A 44 6.85 2.16 3.94
C GLY A 44 7.74 3.40 4.02
N LEU A 45 7.23 4.50 4.59
CA LEU A 45 7.99 5.73 4.85
C LEU A 45 9.20 5.47 5.75
N TYR A 46 9.03 4.66 6.79
CA TYR A 46 10.13 4.28 7.67
C TYR A 46 11.19 3.46 6.92
N ALA A 47 10.77 2.52 6.07
CA ALA A 47 11.68 1.65 5.32
C ALA A 47 12.55 2.39 4.28
N ILE A 48 12.12 3.56 3.80
CA ILE A 48 12.86 4.35 2.80
C ILE A 48 13.82 5.39 3.39
N VAL A 49 13.85 5.60 4.71
CA VAL A 49 14.72 6.61 5.36
C VAL A 49 16.20 6.27 5.20
N GLU A 50 16.59 5.02 5.45
CA GLU A 50 17.99 4.56 5.35
C GLU A 50 18.54 4.61 3.91
N PRO A 51 17.83 4.08 2.88
CA PRO A 51 18.24 4.22 1.47
C PRO A 51 18.39 5.67 1.00
N LEU A 52 17.67 6.60 1.62
CA LEU A 52 17.74 8.03 1.32
C LEU A 52 18.97 8.71 1.94
N GLN A 53 19.40 8.26 3.14
CA GLN A 53 20.52 8.86 3.88
C GLN A 53 21.87 8.23 3.54
N GLU A 54 21.93 6.90 3.44
CA GLU A 54 23.19 6.17 3.28
C GLU A 54 23.47 5.75 1.81
N ALA A 55 22.55 6.07 0.89
CA ALA A 55 22.59 5.61 -0.51
C ALA A 55 22.78 4.09 -0.66
N VAL A 56 22.28 3.33 0.32
CA VAL A 56 22.37 1.87 0.34
C VAL A 56 21.37 1.32 -0.66
N VAL A 57 21.88 0.63 -1.68
CA VAL A 57 21.06 -0.09 -2.65
C VAL A 57 20.73 -1.46 -2.09
N VAL A 58 19.45 -1.70 -1.81
CA VAL A 58 18.99 -3.01 -1.32
C VAL A 58 18.26 -3.70 -2.47
N THR A 59 18.69 -4.91 -2.83
CA THR A 59 18.05 -5.69 -3.91
C THR A 59 17.56 -7.03 -3.39
N PHE A 60 16.30 -7.35 -3.68
CA PHE A 60 15.67 -8.64 -3.44
C PHE A 60 15.38 -9.28 -4.78
N SER A 61 15.92 -10.46 -5.03
CA SER A 61 15.69 -11.19 -6.28
C SER A 61 15.18 -12.59 -5.97
N VAL A 62 14.08 -12.97 -6.62
CA VAL A 62 13.47 -14.29 -6.51
C VAL A 62 13.35 -14.90 -7.90
N PRO A 63 13.75 -16.18 -8.08
CA PRO A 63 13.51 -16.89 -9.33
C PRO A 63 12.00 -17.04 -9.55
N TRP A 64 11.52 -16.51 -10.66
CA TRP A 64 10.11 -16.50 -11.05
C TRP A 64 9.89 -17.31 -12.33
N LEU A 65 8.97 -18.28 -12.30
CA LEU A 65 8.67 -19.16 -13.43
C LEU A 65 9.89 -19.94 -14.01
N HIS A 66 10.99 -20.11 -13.25
CA HIS A 66 12.24 -20.78 -13.67
C HIS A 66 12.99 -20.15 -14.85
N ILE A 67 12.40 -19.16 -15.54
CA ILE A 67 12.94 -18.50 -16.73
C ILE A 67 13.22 -17.02 -16.45
N PHE A 68 12.49 -16.41 -15.51
CA PHE A 68 12.61 -15.00 -15.16
C PHE A 68 13.10 -14.84 -13.71
N SER A 69 13.67 -13.70 -13.39
CA SER A 69 13.96 -13.29 -12.01
C SER A 69 13.14 -12.06 -11.70
N LEU A 70 12.27 -12.14 -10.70
CA LEU A 70 11.58 -10.97 -10.16
C LEU A 70 12.53 -10.29 -9.19
N SER A 71 13.01 -9.10 -9.55
CA SER A 71 13.96 -8.34 -8.74
C SER A 71 13.36 -7.00 -8.32
N PHE A 72 13.31 -6.75 -7.02
CA PHE A 72 12.99 -5.46 -6.43
C PHE A 72 14.27 -4.81 -5.95
N THR A 73 14.60 -3.66 -6.54
CA THR A 73 15.74 -2.85 -6.11
C THR A 73 15.21 -1.55 -5.52
N LEU A 74 15.65 -1.26 -4.30
CA LEU A 74 15.33 -0.05 -3.57
C LEU A 74 16.61 0.77 -3.48
N ASP A 75 16.67 1.82 -4.30
CA ASP A 75 17.75 2.81 -4.36
C ASP A 75 17.23 4.19 -3.92
N SER A 76 18.13 5.17 -3.78
CA SER A 76 17.74 6.52 -3.34
C SER A 76 16.76 7.20 -4.31
N LEU A 77 16.82 6.88 -5.61
CA LEU A 77 15.89 7.41 -6.60
C LEU A 77 14.48 6.84 -6.39
N SER A 78 14.35 5.52 -6.26
CA SER A 78 13.06 4.86 -5.98
C SER A 78 12.50 5.31 -4.63
N ALA A 79 13.35 5.44 -3.61
CA ALA A 79 12.97 5.99 -2.31
C ALA A 79 12.38 7.40 -2.45
N PHE A 80 12.98 8.28 -3.26
CA PHE A 80 12.46 9.62 -3.51
C PHE A 80 11.06 9.62 -4.14
N PHE A 81 10.79 8.72 -5.09
CA PHE A 81 9.46 8.58 -5.70
C PHE A 81 8.42 7.93 -4.76
N LEU A 82 8.86 7.09 -3.83
CA LEU A 82 7.97 6.46 -2.85
C LEU A 82 7.48 7.44 -1.77
N ILE A 83 8.22 8.53 -1.49
CA ILE A 83 7.80 9.58 -0.55
C ILE A 83 6.41 10.12 -0.92
N PRO A 84 6.19 10.76 -2.09
CA PRO A 84 4.88 11.33 -2.41
C PRO A 84 3.77 10.28 -2.46
N ILE A 85 4.07 9.03 -2.86
CA ILE A 85 3.10 7.93 -2.86
C ILE A 85 2.65 7.65 -1.42
N PHE A 86 3.59 7.37 -0.51
CA PHE A 86 3.23 7.06 0.87
C PHE A 86 2.68 8.25 1.65
N THR A 87 2.86 9.50 1.20
CA THR A 87 2.21 10.66 1.83
C THR A 87 0.83 10.94 1.26
N VAL A 88 0.67 10.90 -0.08
CA VAL A 88 -0.59 11.26 -0.76
C VAL A 88 -1.63 10.15 -0.66
N CYS A 89 -1.22 8.88 -0.72
CA CYS A 89 -2.14 7.76 -0.66
C CYS A 89 -2.95 7.66 0.65
N PRO A 90 -2.37 7.79 1.87
CA PRO A 90 -3.17 7.81 3.08
C PRO A 90 -4.08 9.04 3.16
N LEU A 91 -3.65 10.20 2.62
CA LEU A 91 -4.50 11.39 2.51
C LEU A 91 -5.69 11.16 1.56
N ALA A 92 -5.47 10.54 0.41
CA ALA A 92 -6.51 10.21 -0.56
C ALA A 92 -7.53 9.22 0.02
N VAL A 93 -7.04 8.21 0.76
CA VAL A 93 -7.89 7.23 1.44
C VAL A 93 -8.68 7.88 2.59
N LEU A 94 -8.07 8.78 3.36
CA LEU A 94 -8.78 9.56 4.38
C LEU A 94 -9.84 10.47 3.77
N TYR A 95 -9.55 11.13 2.64
CA TYR A 95 -10.51 11.94 1.91
C TYR A 95 -11.69 11.10 1.37
N SER A 96 -11.41 9.88 0.90
CA SER A 96 -12.43 8.96 0.41
C SER A 96 -13.46 8.58 1.47
N PHE A 97 -13.12 8.66 2.77
CA PHE A 97 -14.03 8.34 3.87
C PHE A 97 -15.31 9.20 3.83
N HIS A 98 -15.13 10.50 3.61
CA HIS A 98 -16.23 11.46 3.56
C HIS A 98 -16.86 11.52 2.16
N TYR A 99 -16.03 11.42 1.12
CA TYR A 99 -16.52 11.51 -0.26
C TYR A 99 -17.37 10.30 -0.69
N MET A 100 -16.99 9.10 -0.24
CA MET A 100 -17.65 7.85 -0.62
C MET A 100 -18.63 7.35 0.46
N ASP A 101 -19.32 8.24 1.19
CA ASP A 101 -20.24 7.87 2.27
C ASP A 101 -21.65 7.43 1.79
N LYS A 102 -21.73 6.82 0.60
CA LYS A 102 -22.99 6.35 0.02
C LYS A 102 -23.15 4.86 0.27
N GLU A 103 -23.87 4.52 1.33
CA GLU A 103 -24.13 3.13 1.72
C GLU A 103 -24.78 2.27 0.63
N ASP A 104 -25.57 2.88 -0.27
CA ASP A 104 -26.19 2.17 -1.40
C ASP A 104 -25.16 1.59 -2.39
N GLN A 105 -23.90 2.03 -2.33
CA GLN A 105 -22.84 1.62 -3.25
C GLN A 105 -21.69 0.86 -2.57
N ARG A 106 -21.94 0.29 -1.37
CA ARG A 106 -20.97 -0.49 -0.56
C ARG A 106 -20.05 -1.41 -1.39
N GLY A 107 -20.62 -2.20 -2.30
CA GLY A 107 -19.84 -3.12 -3.14
C GLY A 107 -18.92 -2.42 -4.14
N ARG A 108 -19.40 -1.36 -4.81
CA ARG A 108 -18.57 -0.55 -5.73
C ARG A 108 -17.44 0.16 -5.01
N ILE A 109 -17.69 0.63 -3.79
CA ILE A 109 -16.70 1.30 -2.95
C ILE A 109 -15.60 0.30 -2.53
N GLY A 110 -15.97 -0.91 -2.12
CA GLY A 110 -15.01 -1.95 -1.77
C GLY A 110 -14.10 -2.35 -2.95
N VAL A 111 -14.68 -2.47 -4.16
CA VAL A 111 -13.93 -2.70 -5.39
C VAL A 111 -13.01 -1.52 -5.73
N ASN A 112 -13.47 -0.28 -5.55
CA ASN A 112 -12.65 0.90 -5.78
C ASN A 112 -11.43 0.96 -4.84
N PHE A 113 -11.59 0.62 -3.56
CA PHE A 113 -10.48 0.53 -2.61
C PHE A 113 -9.47 -0.56 -2.97
N PHE A 114 -9.94 -1.71 -3.46
CA PHE A 114 -9.04 -2.75 -3.98
C PHE A 114 -8.23 -2.27 -5.19
N PHE A 115 -8.89 -1.65 -6.18
CA PHE A 115 -8.18 -1.10 -7.35
C PHE A 115 -7.23 0.04 -6.98
N PHE A 116 -7.60 0.87 -6.01
CA PHE A 116 -6.70 1.89 -5.47
C PHE A 116 -5.45 1.25 -4.86
N THR A 117 -5.61 0.18 -4.07
CA THR A 117 -4.47 -0.57 -3.52
C THR A 117 -3.61 -1.20 -4.63
N CYS A 118 -4.25 -1.73 -5.68
CA CYS A 118 -3.55 -2.31 -6.82
C CYS A 118 -2.71 -1.28 -7.59
N LEU A 119 -3.09 0.01 -7.57
CA LEU A 119 -2.31 1.09 -8.18
C LEU A 119 -1.03 1.41 -7.41
N LEU A 120 -0.96 1.02 -6.13
CA LEU A 120 0.23 1.23 -5.28
C LEU A 120 1.34 0.20 -5.50
N PHE A 121 1.08 -0.86 -6.28
CA PHE A 121 2.02 -1.93 -6.62
C PHE A 121 2.49 -1.82 -8.06
#